data_AF-A0A327GXX4-F1
#
_entry.id   AF-A0A327GXX4-F1
#
_cell.length_a   1.000
_cell.length_b   1.000
_cell.length_c   1.000
_cell.angle_alpha   90.00
_cell.angle_beta   90.00
_cell.angle_gamma   90.00
#
_symmetry.space_group_name_H-M   'P 1'
#
loop_
_entity.id
_entity.type
_entity.pdbx_description
1 polymer ?
#
loop_
_entity_poly.entity_id
_entity_poly.type
_entity_poly.pdbx_seq_one_letter_code
_entity_poly.pdbx_strand_id
1 'polypeptide(L)'
;MFDLASMVLGSFQDDLVTVFGDSLGWAIGHAILLSALYLIVLAIGGREHALKHSGIGWKQAKQGLTLLSLTVFLFYIFTSVFGFQNIASVALAGSTSVFIGWMVTVLG
;
A
#
# COMPACT_ATOMS: atom_id res chain seq x y z
N MET A 1 -22.16 10.53 11.36
CA MET A 1 -21.80 9.11 11.56
C MET A 1 -20.30 9.07 11.79
N PHE A 2 -19.77 8.18 12.62
CA PHE A 2 -18.31 8.07 12.75
C PHE A 2 -17.74 7.47 11.46
N ASP A 3 -16.76 8.12 10.85
CA ASP A 3 -16.33 7.80 9.48
C ASP A 3 -14.81 7.59 9.39
N LEU A 4 -14.39 6.39 9.79
CA LEU A 4 -13.01 5.94 9.60
C LEU A 4 -12.71 5.63 8.14
N ALA A 5 -13.73 5.23 7.39
CA ALA A 5 -13.60 4.91 5.98
C ALA A 5 -13.14 6.13 5.18
N SER A 6 -13.69 7.32 5.42
CA SER A 6 -13.22 8.55 4.77
C SER A 6 -11.79 8.94 5.16
N MET A 7 -11.36 8.66 6.40
CA MET A 7 -9.98 8.92 6.83
C MET A 7 -8.96 8.00 6.15
N VAL A 8 -9.31 6.74 5.90
CA VAL A 8 -8.37 5.72 5.39
C VAL A 8 -8.50 5.53 3.88
N LEU A 9 -9.71 5.55 3.34
CA LEU A 9 -10.02 5.37 1.92
C LEU A 9 -10.09 6.70 1.15
N GLY A 10 -10.20 7.84 1.84
CA GLY A 10 -10.21 9.16 1.22
C GLY A 10 -11.34 9.30 0.18
N SER A 11 -10.98 9.78 -1.02
CA SER A 11 -11.94 10.00 -2.11
C SER A 11 -12.66 8.74 -2.58
N PHE A 12 -12.11 7.55 -2.33
CA PHE A 12 -12.80 6.31 -2.65
C PHE A 12 -14.05 6.11 -1.77
N GLN A 13 -14.04 6.61 -0.53
CA GLN A 13 -15.23 6.61 0.32
C GLN A 13 -16.30 7.56 -0.22
N ASP A 14 -15.89 8.73 -0.73
CA ASP A 14 -16.79 9.71 -1.34
C ASP A 14 -17.46 9.11 -2.60
N ASP A 15 -16.72 8.35 -3.40
CA ASP A 15 -17.26 7.63 -4.57
C ASP A 15 -18.31 6.59 -4.14
N LEU A 16 -18.04 5.83 -3.07
CA LEU A 16 -18.98 4.83 -2.54
C LEU A 16 -20.28 5.48 -2.03
N VAL A 17 -20.18 6.59 -1.31
CA VAL A 17 -21.35 7.37 -0.86
C VAL A 17 -22.12 7.93 -2.04
N THR A 18 -21.43 8.42 -3.07
CA THR A 18 -22.06 8.95 -4.29
C THR A 18 -22.85 7.89 -5.05
N VAL A 19 -22.33 6.66 -5.15
CA VAL A 19 -22.95 5.57 -5.93
C VAL A 19 -24.05 4.84 -5.14
N PHE A 20 -23.82 4.57 -3.86
CA PHE A 20 -24.69 3.72 -3.05
C PHE A 20 -25.58 4.51 -2.06
N GLY A 21 -25.37 5.82 -1.94
CA GLY A 21 -26.03 6.70 -0.97
C GLY A 21 -25.40 6.62 0.42
N ASP A 22 -25.70 7.61 1.27
CA ASP A 22 -25.04 7.82 2.57
C ASP A 22 -25.00 6.58 3.46
N SER A 23 -26.12 5.88 3.64
CA SER A 23 -26.19 4.71 4.55
C SER A 23 -25.44 3.49 4.01
N LEU A 24 -25.62 3.14 2.73
CA LEU A 24 -24.99 1.95 2.15
C LEU A 24 -23.52 2.21 1.82
N GLY A 25 -23.17 3.39 1.32
CA GLY A 25 -21.78 3.80 1.07
C GLY A 25 -20.95 3.81 2.35
N TRP A 26 -21.51 4.31 3.45
CA TRP A 26 -20.87 4.22 4.77
C TRP A 26 -20.65 2.76 5.21
N ALA A 27 -21.67 1.91 5.08
CA ALA A 27 -21.57 0.50 5.49
C ALA A 27 -20.54 -0.28 4.66
N ILE A 28 -20.51 -0.08 3.34
CA ILE A 28 -19.56 -0.72 2.42
C ILE A 28 -18.13 -0.27 2.75
N GLY A 29 -17.91 1.04 2.95
CA GLY A 29 -16.61 1.57 3.34
C GLY A 29 -16.03 0.91 4.59
N HIS A 30 -16.84 0.78 5.62
CA HIS A 30 -16.43 0.14 6.88
C HIS A 30 -16.25 -1.38 6.74
N ALA A 31 -17.05 -2.04 5.90
CA ALA A 31 -16.87 -3.47 5.59
C ALA A 31 -15.55 -3.75 4.87
N ILE A 32 -15.12 -2.86 3.97
CA ILE A 32 -13.81 -2.93 3.29
C ILE A 32 -12.68 -2.78 4.32
N LEU A 33 -12.77 -1.80 5.22
CA LEU A 33 -11.79 -1.62 6.29
C LEU A 33 -11.70 -2.83 7.22
N LEU A 34 -12.84 -3.36 7.66
CA LEU A 34 -12.87 -4.55 8.52
C LEU A 34 -12.27 -5.77 7.81
N SER A 35 -12.57 -5.94 6.53
CA SER A 35 -12.01 -7.03 5.72
C SER A 35 -10.50 -6.87 5.55
N ALA A 36 -10.01 -5.66 5.27
CA ALA A 36 -8.58 -5.37 5.20
C ALA A 36 -7.87 -5.66 6.53
N LEU A 37 -8.45 -5.23 7.65
CA LEU A 37 -7.92 -5.50 8.99
C LEU A 37 -7.88 -7.00 9.27
N TYR A 38 -8.95 -7.73 8.95
CA TYR A 38 -9.00 -9.17 9.10
C TYR A 38 -7.90 -9.88 8.31
N LEU A 39 -7.69 -9.47 7.04
CA LEU A 39 -6.61 -10.00 6.21
C LEU A 39 -5.23 -9.68 6.80
N ILE A 40 -5.01 -8.49 7.36
CA ILE A 40 -3.76 -8.14 8.04
C ILE A 40 -3.54 -9.05 9.25
N VAL A 41 -4.57 -9.26 10.08
CA VAL A 41 -4.49 -10.16 11.24
C VAL A 41 -4.15 -11.58 10.81
N LEU A 42 -4.80 -12.10 9.78
CA LEU A 42 -4.48 -13.41 9.22
C LEU A 42 -3.07 -13.48 8.65
N ALA A 43 -2.62 -12.44 7.94
CA ALA A 43 -1.27 -12.36 7.39
C ALA A 43 -0.22 -12.35 8.50
N ILE A 44 -0.48 -11.66 9.62
CA ILE A 44 0.42 -11.65 10.79
C ILE A 44 0.41 -13.00 11.49
N GLY A 45 -0.77 -13.61 11.70
CA GLY A 45 -0.91 -14.91 12.36
C GLY A 45 -0.31 -16.06 11.54
N GLY A 46 -0.45 -16.00 10.21
CA GLY A 46 0.10 -16.97 9.27
C GLY A 46 1.55 -16.69 8.83
N ARG A 47 2.17 -15.60 9.30
CA ARG A 47 3.47 -15.11 8.81
C ARG A 47 4.56 -16.17 8.87
N GLU A 48 4.60 -16.95 9.94
CA GLU A 48 5.62 -17.99 10.13
C GLU A 48 5.36 -19.18 9.20
N HIS A 49 4.11 -19.59 9.03
CA HIS A 49 3.76 -20.67 8.13
C HIS A 49 3.99 -20.30 6.66
N ALA A 50 3.61 -19.07 6.27
CA ALA A 50 3.84 -18.52 4.94
C ALA A 50 5.33 -18.39 4.64
N LEU A 51 6.13 -17.80 5.53
CA LEU A 51 7.59 -17.65 5.33
C LEU A 51 8.31 -19.02 5.28
N LYS A 52 7.86 -20.00 6.07
CA LYS A 52 8.49 -21.33 6.13
C LYS A 52 8.22 -22.19 4.89
N HIS A 53 7.12 -21.94 4.17
CA HIS A 53 6.73 -22.69 2.97
C HIS A 53 6.80 -21.89 1.65
N SER A 54 7.00 -20.57 1.71
CA SER A 54 7.06 -19.69 0.54
C SER A 54 8.37 -19.80 -0.25
N GLY A 55 9.43 -20.36 0.33
CA GLY A 55 10.78 -20.31 -0.24
C GLY A 55 11.42 -18.91 -0.22
N ILE A 56 10.67 -17.87 0.14
CA ILE A 56 11.16 -16.51 0.35
C ILE A 56 11.63 -16.41 1.80
N GLY A 57 12.95 -16.35 1.99
CA GLY A 57 13.52 -16.12 3.32
C GLY A 57 13.14 -14.76 3.89
N TRP A 58 13.19 -14.65 5.22
CA TRP A 58 12.86 -13.41 5.94
C TRP A 58 13.68 -12.20 5.47
N LYS A 59 14.93 -12.41 5.05
CA LYS A 59 15.80 -11.37 4.50
C LYS A 59 15.24 -10.82 3.19
N GLN A 60 14.80 -11.69 2.29
CA GLN A 60 14.21 -11.33 1.00
C GLN A 60 12.86 -10.63 1.18
N ALA A 61 12.03 -11.11 2.11
CA ALA A 61 10.75 -10.47 2.44
C ALA A 61 10.95 -9.04 2.96
N LYS A 62 11.91 -8.84 3.88
CA LYS A 62 12.28 -7.51 4.38
C LYS A 62 12.79 -6.59 3.26
N GLN A 63 13.67 -7.08 2.39
CA GLN A 63 14.18 -6.30 1.27
C GLN A 63 13.05 -5.89 0.32
N GLY A 64 12.14 -6.81 0.00
CA GLY A 64 10.96 -6.52 -0.82
C GLY A 64 10.06 -5.47 -0.18
N LEU A 65 9.78 -5.59 1.13
CA LEU A 65 8.96 -4.63 1.87
C LEU A 65 9.62 -3.23 1.90
N THR A 66 10.94 -3.17 2.12
CA THR A 66 11.69 -1.91 2.10
C THR A 66 11.63 -1.25 0.72
N LEU A 67 11.84 -2.01 -0.36
CA LEU A 67 11.75 -1.50 -1.73
C LEU A 67 10.34 -1.01 -2.04
N LEU A 68 9.32 -1.76 -1.65
CA LEU A 68 7.92 -1.37 -1.87
C LEU A 68 7.59 -0.08 -1.12
N SER A 69 8.00 0.01 0.15
CA SER A 69 7.81 1.22 0.97
C SER A 69 8.52 2.44 0.36
N LEU A 70 9.76 2.25 -0.12
CA LEU A 70 10.52 3.30 -0.80
C LEU A 70 9.84 3.74 -2.10
N THR A 71 9.30 2.80 -2.89
CA THR A 71 8.56 3.11 -4.11
C THR A 71 7.32 3.95 -3.81
N VAL A 72 6.55 3.60 -2.77
CA VAL A 72 5.35 4.38 -2.38
C VAL A 72 5.74 5.80 -1.94
N PHE A 73 6.82 5.92 -1.16
CA PHE A 73 7.34 7.21 -0.72
C PHE A 73 7.79 8.09 -1.90
N LEU A 74 8.54 7.52 -2.85
CA LEU A 74 8.98 8.23 -4.06
C LEU A 74 7.81 8.60 -4.97
N PHE A 75 6.80 7.74 -5.09
CA PHE A 75 5.58 8.04 -5.84
C PHE A 75 4.86 9.27 -5.26
N TYR A 76 4.73 9.34 -3.93
CA TYR A 76 4.19 10.51 -3.26
C TYR A 76 5.00 11.77 -3.56
N ILE A 77 6.33 11.71 -3.52
CA ILE A 77 7.20 12.85 -3.86
C ILE A 77 7.00 13.28 -5.32
N PHE A 78 7.03 12.34 -6.28
CA PHE A 78 6.89 12.68 -7.71
C PHE A 78 5.53 13.26 -8.07
N THR A 79 4.46 12.77 -7.44
CA THR A 79 3.11 13.30 -7.66
C THR A 79 2.86 14.61 -6.91
N SER A 80 3.23 14.70 -5.63
CA SER A 80 2.80 15.80 -4.75
C SER A 80 3.80 16.97 -4.74
N VAL A 81 5.10 16.70 -4.86
CA VAL A 81 6.14 17.73 -4.82
C VAL A 81 6.49 18.19 -6.23
N PHE A 82 6.68 17.24 -7.16
CA PHE A 82 7.09 17.55 -8.53
C PHE A 82 5.91 17.70 -9.51
N GLY A 83 4.70 17.32 -9.12
CA GLY A 83 3.50 17.48 -9.96
C GLY A 83 3.49 16.60 -11.21
N PHE A 84 4.25 15.49 -11.22
CA PHE A 84 4.30 14.60 -12.37
C PHE A 84 3.03 13.77 -12.52
N GLN A 85 2.66 13.49 -13.77
CA GLN A 85 1.51 12.67 -14.11
C GLN A 85 1.64 11.26 -13.49
N ASN A 86 0.54 10.72 -12.96
CA ASN A 86 0.52 9.47 -12.19
C ASN A 86 1.30 8.31 -12.84
N ILE A 87 1.10 8.06 -14.14
CA ILE A 87 1.77 6.96 -14.86
C ILE A 87 3.29 7.18 -14.90
N ALA A 88 3.74 8.41 -15.16
CA ALA A 88 5.16 8.75 -15.15
C ALA A 88 5.74 8.62 -13.74
N SER A 89 5.00 9.07 -12.73
CA SER A 89 5.40 8.96 -11.31
C SER A 89 5.54 7.51 -10.86
N VAL A 90 4.68 6.59 -11.31
CA VAL A 90 4.81 5.15 -11.03
C VAL A 90 6.11 4.60 -11.63
N ALA A 91 6.38 4.88 -12.91
CA ALA A 91 7.58 4.41 -13.59
C ALA A 91 8.86 4.96 -12.95
N LEU A 92 8.86 6.26 -12.62
CA LEU A 92 9.99 6.93 -11.96
C LEU A 92 10.20 6.40 -10.55
N ALA A 93 9.14 6.25 -9.76
CA ALA A 93 9.24 5.72 -8.41
C ALA A 93 9.77 4.28 -8.39
N GLY A 94 9.24 3.42 -9.27
CA GLY A 94 9.69 2.03 -9.38
C GLY A 94 11.15 1.91 -9.80
N SER A 95 11.54 2.59 -10.88
CA SER A 95 12.92 2.57 -11.38
C SER A 95 13.92 3.16 -10.39
N THR A 96 13.58 4.29 -9.77
CA THR A 96 14.43 4.95 -8.77
C THR A 96 14.58 4.11 -7.50
N SER A 97 13.49 3.50 -7.02
CA SER A 97 13.54 2.62 -5.85
C SER A 97 14.46 1.41 -6.08
N VAL A 98 14.34 0.75 -7.24
CA VAL A 98 15.23 -0.36 -7.62
C VAL A 98 16.68 0.10 -7.74
N PHE A 99 16.92 1.26 -8.34
CA PHE A 99 18.27 1.83 -8.48
C PHE A 99 18.91 2.13 -7.11
N ILE A 100 18.17 2.75 -6.19
CA ILE A 100 18.63 2.98 -4.81
C ILE A 100 18.89 1.64 -4.10
N GLY A 101 17.99 0.66 -4.24
CA GLY A 101 18.18 -0.66 -3.65
C GLY A 101 19.43 -1.37 -4.17
N TRP A 102 19.70 -1.25 -5.47
CA TRP A 102 20.94 -1.74 -6.07
C TRP A 102 22.17 -1.01 -5.51
N MET A 103 22.15 0.32 -5.46
CA MET A 103 23.24 1.11 -4.88
C MET A 103 23.56 0.71 -3.45
N VAL A 104 22.54 0.57 -2.59
CA VAL A 104 22.73 0.15 -1.19
C VAL A 104 23.32 -1.25 -1.10
N THR A 105 22.97 -2.15 -2.03
CA THR A 105 23.47 -3.53 -2.03
C THR A 105 24.90 -3.64 -2.55
N VAL A 106 25.31 -2.76 -3.47
CA VAL A 106 26.64 -2.80 -4.10
C VAL A 106 27.66 -1.93 -3.37
N LEU A 107 27.24 -0.79 -2.83
CA LEU A 107 28.11 0.17 -2.15
C LEU A 107 28.16 -0.02 -0.62
N GLY A 108 27.28 -0.86 -0.06
CA GLY A 108 27.13 -1.12 1.37
C GLY A 108 27.57 -2.53 1.77
#